data_AF-A0A8W8P1X6-F1
#
_entry.id   AF-A0A8W8P1X6-F1
#
_cell.length_a   1.000
_cell.length_b   1.000
_cell.length_c   1.000
_cell.angle_alpha   90.00
_cell.angle_beta   90.00
_cell.angle_gamma   90.00
#
_symmetry.space_group_name_H-M   'P 1'
#
loop_
_entity.id
_entity.type
_entity.pdbx_description
1 polymer ?
#
loop_
_entity_poly.entity_id
_entity_poly.type
_entity_poly.pdbx_seq_one_letter_code
_entity_poly.pdbx_strand_id
1 'polypeptide(L)'
;NDWIQSTGHTYDFGMPIQMRLTTSDLSFIYNIYDYDEEQPSIFDFDISSCFNYTQKQDFTFKINADYHTTVAKNLQLFKYEVLLTVHKWTNLSPLRIQNIQVDYDTTSVIVRVTALGGSPIQGDVPNPKAQVDLNQAATMLNDAINKGSFQIPVDVTNIQNPIFLTAVPYTLSSSQYQSVPEYYVAPPPAKTTYSAGQMAGLGIGMLVLAFALVFVSLTVYFKKFHATGSMQSSVENPTYSKE
;
A
#
# COMPACT_ATOMS: atom_id res chain seq x y z
N ASN A 1 -41.87 14.08 -1.83
CA ASN A 1 -40.70 14.94 -1.52
C ASN A 1 -41.04 15.76 -0.30
N ASP A 2 -41.01 15.17 0.88
CA ASP A 2 -41.24 15.89 2.13
C ASP A 2 -39.91 16.41 2.63
N TRP A 3 -39.72 17.72 2.48
CA TRP A 3 -38.58 18.41 3.03
C TRP A 3 -38.78 18.54 4.54
N ILE A 4 -37.87 17.96 5.32
CA ILE A 4 -37.84 18.15 6.78
C ILE A 4 -37.27 19.54 7.04
N GLN A 5 -38.06 20.43 7.63
CA GLN A 5 -37.59 21.76 8.02
C GLN A 5 -37.29 21.78 9.52
N SER A 6 -36.12 22.31 9.89
CA SER A 6 -35.91 22.72 11.28
C SER A 6 -36.83 23.91 11.55
N THR A 7 -37.80 23.70 12.42
CA THR A 7 -38.85 24.69 12.70
C THR A 7 -38.58 25.50 13.98
N GLY A 8 -37.56 25.13 14.76
CA GLY A 8 -37.16 25.91 15.92
C GLY A 8 -36.04 25.28 16.74
N HIS A 9 -35.25 26.14 17.36
CA HIS A 9 -34.24 25.81 18.36
C HIS A 9 -34.56 26.58 19.63
N THR A 10 -34.57 25.90 20.77
CA THR A 10 -34.67 26.55 22.08
C THR A 10 -33.29 26.53 22.71
N TYR A 11 -32.87 27.71 23.18
CA TYR A 11 -31.62 27.90 23.88
C TYR A 11 -31.91 28.33 25.31
N ASP A 12 -31.08 27.87 26.23
CA ASP A 12 -31.01 28.39 27.59
C ASP A 12 -29.55 28.69 27.93
N PHE A 13 -29.28 29.87 28.47
CA PHE A 13 -27.92 30.40 28.69
C PHE A 13 -26.97 30.31 27.48
N GLY A 14 -27.50 30.31 26.25
CA GLY A 14 -26.71 30.19 25.01
C GLY A 14 -26.46 28.75 24.55
N MET A 15 -26.89 27.74 25.31
CA MET A 15 -26.76 26.32 24.97
C MET A 15 -28.05 25.79 24.33
N PRO A 16 -27.99 24.97 23.26
CA PRO A 16 -29.18 24.40 22.66
C PRO A 16 -29.75 23.30 23.56
N ILE A 17 -30.98 23.48 24.05
CA ILE A 17 -31.67 22.52 24.93
C ILE A 17 -32.78 21.74 24.22
N GLN A 18 -33.24 22.25 23.08
CA GLN A 18 -34.27 21.58 22.28
C GLN A 18 -34.15 21.92 20.79
N MET A 19 -34.34 20.92 19.94
CA MET A 19 -34.53 21.08 18.51
C MET A 19 -35.87 20.48 18.10
N ARG A 20 -36.67 21.24 17.34
CA ARG A 20 -37.95 20.76 16.79
C ARG A 20 -37.90 20.67 15.28
N LEU A 21 -38.03 19.45 14.77
CA LEU A 21 -38.15 19.17 13.34
C LEU A 21 -39.61 18.90 13.02
N THR A 22 -40.16 19.59 12.03
CA THR A 22 -41.55 19.38 11.62
C THR A 22 -41.57 19.06 10.12
N THR A 23 -42.30 18.01 9.77
CA THR A 23 -42.65 17.65 8.40
C THR A 23 -44.12 17.99 8.14
N SER A 24 -44.64 17.70 6.95
CA SER A 24 -46.07 17.80 6.63
C SER A 24 -46.96 17.07 7.63
N ASP A 25 -46.50 15.92 8.14
CA ASP A 25 -47.34 14.98 8.90
C ASP A 25 -46.84 14.70 10.32
N LEU A 26 -45.57 15.00 10.65
CA LEU A 26 -44.93 14.61 11.90
C LEU A 26 -44.14 15.77 12.53
N SER A 27 -44.12 15.81 13.87
CA SER A 27 -43.27 16.72 14.63
C SER A 27 -42.38 15.92 15.58
N PHE A 28 -41.07 16.08 15.43
CA PHE A 28 -40.05 15.49 16.28
C PHE A 28 -39.49 16.55 17.21
N ILE A 29 -39.47 16.24 18.50
CA ILE A 29 -38.84 17.08 19.51
C ILE A 29 -37.64 16.32 20.06
N TYR A 30 -36.45 16.87 19.83
CA TYR A 30 -35.20 16.39 20.39
C TYR A 30 -34.81 17.29 21.55
N ASN A 31 -34.89 16.78 22.77
CA ASN A 31 -34.31 17.45 23.92
C ASN A 31 -32.83 17.10 23.98
N ILE A 32 -31.99 18.12 24.08
CA ILE A 32 -30.54 17.99 24.15
C ILE A 32 -30.16 18.06 25.62
N TYR A 33 -29.52 17.01 26.10
CA TYR A 33 -29.00 16.90 27.47
C TYR A 33 -27.50 16.73 27.39
N ASP A 34 -26.79 17.14 28.45
CA ASP A 34 -25.33 17.00 28.55
C ASP A 34 -24.59 17.62 27.36
N TYR A 35 -25.00 18.85 27.01
CA TYR A 35 -24.34 19.60 25.95
C TYR A 35 -22.93 19.99 26.40
N ASP A 36 -21.93 19.48 25.68
CA ASP A 36 -20.53 19.84 25.85
C ASP A 36 -20.12 20.81 24.72
N GLU A 37 -19.40 21.86 25.09
CA GLU A 37 -18.81 22.80 24.14
C GLU A 37 -17.50 22.28 23.53
N GLU A 38 -17.00 21.13 23.99
CA GLU A 38 -15.80 20.51 23.44
C GLU A 38 -15.98 20.24 21.93
N GLN A 39 -15.02 20.73 21.14
CA GLN A 39 -15.06 20.58 19.69
C GLN A 39 -14.86 19.09 19.35
N PRO A 40 -15.82 18.45 18.64
CA PRO A 40 -15.71 17.04 18.31
C PRO A 40 -14.47 16.78 17.46
N SER A 41 -13.81 15.64 17.68
CA SER A 41 -12.63 15.32 16.90
C SER A 41 -12.99 15.14 15.44
N ILE A 42 -12.24 15.78 14.54
CA ILE A 42 -12.42 15.59 13.10
C ILE A 42 -12.19 14.12 12.69
N PHE A 43 -11.45 13.35 13.50
CA PHE A 43 -11.19 11.93 13.28
C PHE A 43 -12.36 11.01 13.64
N ASP A 44 -13.37 11.50 14.37
CA ASP A 44 -14.56 10.71 14.71
C ASP A 44 -15.55 10.66 13.53
N PHE A 45 -15.41 11.56 12.55
CA PHE A 45 -16.26 11.62 11.36
C PHE A 45 -15.74 10.69 10.26
N ASP A 46 -16.03 9.39 10.37
CA ASP A 46 -15.71 8.42 9.31
C ASP A 46 -16.84 8.33 8.26
N ILE A 47 -16.58 8.92 7.09
CA ILE A 47 -17.47 8.80 5.92
C ILE A 47 -17.03 7.70 4.95
N SER A 48 -16.08 6.86 5.33
CA SER A 48 -15.57 5.79 4.45
C SER A 48 -16.67 4.79 4.09
N SER A 49 -17.67 4.57 4.95
CA SER A 49 -18.81 3.69 4.68
C SER A 49 -19.65 4.14 3.47
N CYS A 50 -19.60 5.43 3.11
CA CYS A 50 -20.28 5.99 1.95
C CYS A 50 -19.58 5.69 0.62
N PHE A 51 -18.36 5.13 0.64
CA PHE A 51 -17.56 4.85 -0.54
C PHE A 51 -17.31 3.36 -0.72
N ASN A 52 -17.42 2.88 -1.96
CA ASN A 52 -17.04 1.52 -2.31
C ASN A 52 -15.52 1.34 -2.28
N TYR A 53 -15.04 0.10 -2.17
CA TYR A 53 -13.62 -0.23 -2.11
C TYR A 53 -12.83 0.28 -3.34
N THR A 54 -13.47 0.34 -4.51
CA THR A 54 -12.88 0.89 -5.75
C THR A 54 -12.73 2.42 -5.74
N GLN A 55 -13.34 3.09 -4.77
CA GLN A 55 -13.30 4.54 -4.58
C GLN A 55 -12.47 4.89 -3.34
N LYS A 56 -11.59 3.99 -2.90
CA LYS A 56 -10.69 4.17 -1.76
C LYS A 56 -9.28 3.76 -2.14
N GLN A 57 -8.31 4.55 -1.69
CA GLN A 57 -6.91 4.26 -1.90
C GLN A 57 -6.14 4.52 -0.61
N ASP A 58 -5.37 3.53 -0.17
CA ASP A 58 -4.50 3.69 0.98
C ASP A 58 -3.13 4.16 0.52
N PHE A 59 -2.62 5.21 1.17
CA PHE A 59 -1.27 5.71 1.01
C PHE A 59 -0.47 5.40 2.25
N THR A 60 0.65 4.69 2.10
CA THR A 60 1.59 4.40 3.18
C THR A 60 2.95 4.99 2.87
N PHE A 61 3.56 5.72 3.80
CA PHE A 61 4.90 6.29 3.64
C PHE A 61 5.67 6.26 4.96
N LYS A 62 7.00 6.35 4.87
CA LYS A 62 7.87 6.36 6.05
C LYS A 62 8.38 7.75 6.37
N ILE A 63 8.66 7.98 7.64
CA ILE A 63 9.28 9.20 8.19
C ILE A 63 10.48 8.76 9.02
N ASN A 64 11.63 9.40 8.80
CA ASN A 64 12.84 9.12 9.58
C ASN A 64 12.76 9.87 10.93
N ALA A 65 12.15 9.24 11.92
CA ALA A 65 11.94 9.80 13.25
C ALA A 65 11.82 8.68 14.28
N ASP A 66 12.20 8.97 15.52
CA ASP A 66 11.96 8.09 16.66
C ASP A 66 10.53 8.30 17.19
N TYR A 67 9.72 7.23 17.16
CA TYR A 67 8.32 7.28 17.54
C TYR A 67 8.11 7.77 18.98
N HIS A 68 8.84 7.24 19.94
CA HIS A 68 8.61 7.49 21.37
C HIS A 68 8.96 8.92 21.78
N THR A 69 9.99 9.51 21.18
CA THR A 69 10.49 10.84 21.54
C THR A 69 9.86 11.97 20.75
N THR A 70 9.26 11.67 19.58
CA THR A 70 8.63 12.69 18.71
C THR A 70 7.13 12.53 18.65
N VAL A 71 6.63 11.41 18.12
CA VAL A 71 5.21 11.21 17.81
C VAL A 71 4.36 10.86 19.03
N ALA A 72 4.86 9.98 19.92
CA ALA A 72 4.10 9.49 21.06
C ALA A 72 3.77 10.57 22.10
N LYS A 73 4.51 11.69 22.11
CA LYS A 73 4.26 12.83 23.01
C LYS A 73 2.89 13.45 22.79
N ASN A 74 2.45 13.54 21.54
CA ASN A 74 1.13 14.03 21.18
C ASN A 74 0.67 13.41 19.85
N LEU A 75 0.25 12.14 19.93
CA LEU A 75 -0.17 11.39 18.75
C LEU A 75 -1.36 12.05 18.04
N GLN A 76 -2.26 12.67 18.78
CA GLN A 76 -3.45 13.32 18.22
C GLN A 76 -3.09 14.54 17.38
N LEU A 77 -2.22 15.41 17.89
CA LEU A 77 -1.68 16.55 17.15
C LEU A 77 -0.89 16.07 15.93
N PHE A 78 -0.07 15.02 16.07
CA PHE A 78 0.66 14.46 14.94
C PHE A 78 -0.27 13.98 13.82
N LYS A 79 -1.34 13.25 14.15
CA LYS A 79 -2.34 12.82 13.16
C LYS A 79 -3.01 14.02 12.48
N TYR A 80 -3.28 15.08 13.22
CA TYR A 80 -3.85 16.33 12.68
C TYR A 80 -2.90 17.00 11.68
N GLU A 81 -1.61 17.07 12.02
CA GLU A 81 -0.61 17.63 11.11
C GLU A 81 -0.36 16.76 9.88
N VAL A 82 -0.46 15.43 10.01
CA VAL A 82 -0.48 14.52 8.85
C VAL A 82 -1.66 14.85 7.94
N LEU A 83 -2.87 14.99 8.49
CA LEU A 83 -4.09 15.33 7.73
C LEU A 83 -3.91 16.65 6.97
N LEU A 84 -3.42 17.70 7.63
CA LEU A 84 -3.18 19.00 7.02
C LEU A 84 -2.08 18.94 5.95
N THR A 85 -1.00 18.20 6.20
CA THR A 85 0.11 18.08 5.26
C THR A 85 -0.29 17.31 4.00
N VAL A 86 -1.04 16.21 4.16
CA VAL A 86 -1.61 15.46 3.02
C VAL A 86 -2.58 16.33 2.24
N HIS A 87 -3.47 17.07 2.94
CA HIS A 87 -4.38 18.03 2.30
C HIS A 87 -3.61 19.08 1.49
N LYS A 88 -2.57 19.69 2.07
CA LYS A 88 -1.74 20.71 1.42
C LYS A 88 -1.11 20.22 0.12
N TRP A 89 -0.58 18.99 0.11
CA TRP A 89 0.14 18.47 -1.05
C TRP A 89 -0.76 17.84 -2.11
N THR A 90 -1.91 17.28 -1.72
CA THR A 90 -2.82 16.58 -2.65
C THR A 90 -4.03 17.43 -3.07
N ASN A 91 -4.32 18.50 -2.34
CA ASN A 91 -5.53 19.31 -2.47
C ASN A 91 -6.84 18.50 -2.35
N LEU A 92 -6.77 17.31 -1.75
CA LEU A 92 -7.94 16.53 -1.34
C LEU A 92 -8.65 17.25 -0.20
N SER A 93 -9.97 17.24 -0.17
CA SER A 93 -10.70 17.75 1.00
C SER A 93 -10.25 17.01 2.27
N PRO A 94 -10.03 17.69 3.41
CA PRO A 94 -9.69 17.04 4.67
C PRO A 94 -10.63 15.89 5.05
N LEU A 95 -11.93 16.04 4.76
CA LEU A 95 -12.95 15.00 5.00
C LEU A 95 -12.77 13.72 4.16
N ARG A 96 -12.00 13.81 3.05
CA ARG A 96 -11.65 12.67 2.19
C ARG A 96 -10.37 11.97 2.66
N ILE A 97 -9.67 12.49 3.67
CA ILE A 97 -8.48 11.88 4.26
C ILE A 97 -8.91 11.24 5.58
N GLN A 98 -8.98 9.92 5.60
CA GLN A 98 -9.57 9.14 6.68
C GLN A 98 -8.59 8.11 7.23
N ASN A 99 -8.93 7.55 8.40
CA ASN A 99 -8.25 6.40 8.99
C ASN A 99 -6.71 6.57 9.04
N ILE A 100 -6.26 7.67 9.67
CA ILE A 100 -4.83 7.95 9.84
C ILE A 100 -4.28 7.00 10.92
N GLN A 101 -3.50 6.03 10.46
CA GLN A 101 -2.81 5.04 11.27
C GLN A 101 -1.32 5.39 11.32
N VAL A 102 -0.74 5.19 12.50
CA VAL A 102 0.65 5.49 12.77
C VAL A 102 1.26 4.29 13.46
N ASP A 103 2.10 3.59 12.71
CA ASP A 103 2.92 2.49 13.17
C ASP A 103 4.39 2.92 13.22
N TYR A 104 5.27 2.05 13.70
CA TYR A 104 6.70 2.33 13.75
C TYR A 104 7.52 1.04 13.62
N ASP A 105 8.72 1.19 13.09
CA ASP A 105 9.80 0.21 13.18
C ASP A 105 10.91 0.75 14.11
N THR A 106 12.06 0.08 14.16
CA THR A 106 13.18 0.47 15.05
C THR A 106 13.75 1.86 14.76
N THR A 107 13.51 2.41 13.57
CA THR A 107 14.20 3.62 13.07
C THR A 107 13.28 4.59 12.35
N SER A 108 12.01 4.24 12.13
CA SER A 108 11.11 5.01 11.29
C SER A 108 9.68 4.91 11.78
N VAL A 109 8.96 6.02 11.62
CA VAL A 109 7.51 6.07 11.77
C VAL A 109 6.88 5.73 10.43
N ILE A 110 5.89 4.86 10.43
CA ILE A 110 5.14 4.43 9.25
C ILE A 110 3.75 5.05 9.35
N VAL A 111 3.39 5.89 8.39
CA VAL A 111 2.08 6.54 8.35
C VAL A 111 1.27 5.93 7.24
N ARG A 112 0.04 5.52 7.56
CA ARG A 112 -0.97 5.08 6.59
C ARG A 112 -2.18 6.02 6.66
N VAL A 113 -2.65 6.45 5.50
CA VAL A 113 -3.86 7.26 5.36
C VAL A 113 -4.75 6.66 4.27
N THR A 114 -6.07 6.67 4.49
CA THR A 114 -7.04 6.25 3.49
C THR A 114 -7.61 7.49 2.79
N ALA A 115 -7.39 7.61 1.49
CA ALA A 115 -7.99 8.65 0.68
C ALA A 115 -9.28 8.15 0.01
N LEU A 116 -10.34 8.93 0.14
CA LEU A 116 -11.65 8.65 -0.47
C LEU A 116 -11.78 9.35 -1.82
N GLY A 117 -12.51 8.72 -2.74
CA GLY A 117 -12.83 9.24 -4.06
C GLY A 117 -13.66 10.52 -4.02
N GLY A 118 -13.86 11.14 -5.19
CA GLY A 118 -14.74 12.29 -5.30
C GLY A 118 -16.20 11.89 -5.12
N SER A 119 -16.98 12.69 -4.39
CA SER A 119 -18.42 12.47 -4.28
C SER A 119 -19.11 13.02 -5.54
N PRO A 120 -19.99 12.25 -6.20
CA PRO A 120 -20.75 12.75 -7.35
C PRO A 120 -21.69 13.86 -6.86
N ILE A 121 -21.44 15.10 -7.31
CA ILE A 121 -22.37 16.20 -7.07
C ILE A 121 -23.56 16.01 -8.01
N GLN A 122 -24.66 15.50 -7.48
CA GLN A 122 -25.92 15.37 -8.22
C GLN A 122 -26.83 16.55 -7.89
N GLY A 123 -27.22 17.32 -8.90
CA GLY A 123 -28.16 18.46 -8.77
C GLY A 123 -27.69 19.73 -9.49
N ASP A 124 -28.54 20.75 -9.46
CA ASP A 124 -28.29 22.06 -10.06
C ASP A 124 -27.34 22.89 -9.18
N VAL A 125 -26.07 22.51 -9.17
CA VAL A 125 -25.00 23.30 -8.55
C VAL A 125 -24.41 24.23 -9.63
N PRO A 126 -24.60 25.55 -9.55
CA PRO A 126 -24.21 26.46 -10.64
C PRO A 126 -22.71 26.46 -10.95
N ASN A 127 -21.88 26.18 -9.95
CA ASN A 127 -20.41 26.16 -10.05
C ASN A 127 -19.84 24.99 -9.23
N PRO A 128 -19.90 23.73 -9.73
CA PRO A 128 -19.37 22.61 -8.99
C PRO A 128 -17.85 22.73 -8.86
N LYS A 129 -17.33 22.68 -7.63
CA LYS A 129 -15.89 22.69 -7.39
C LYS A 129 -15.31 21.37 -7.89
N ALA A 130 -14.38 21.44 -8.84
CA ALA A 130 -13.65 20.28 -9.32
C ALA A 130 -12.91 19.61 -8.16
N GLN A 131 -13.08 18.29 -8.05
CA GLN A 131 -12.47 17.47 -7.01
C GLN A 131 -11.27 16.73 -7.58
N VAL A 132 -10.19 16.63 -6.80
CA VAL A 132 -8.98 15.91 -7.21
C VAL A 132 -9.25 14.41 -7.24
N ASP A 133 -8.83 13.77 -8.33
CA ASP A 133 -8.89 12.31 -8.51
C ASP A 133 -7.84 11.60 -7.64
N LEU A 134 -8.11 10.35 -7.25
CA LEU A 134 -7.19 9.58 -6.41
C LEU A 134 -5.83 9.32 -7.08
N ASN A 135 -5.79 9.09 -8.40
CA ASN A 135 -4.52 8.89 -9.13
C ASN A 135 -3.70 10.18 -9.21
N GLN A 136 -4.39 11.32 -9.37
CA GLN A 136 -3.75 12.63 -9.35
C GLN A 136 -3.18 12.93 -7.96
N ALA A 137 -3.95 12.65 -6.91
CA ALA A 137 -3.49 12.79 -5.52
C ALA A 137 -2.28 11.89 -5.24
N ALA A 138 -2.29 10.65 -5.71
CA ALA A 138 -1.16 9.72 -5.59
C ALA A 138 0.11 10.28 -6.25
N THR A 139 -0.03 10.86 -7.44
CA THR A 139 1.09 11.47 -8.18
C THR A 139 1.63 12.69 -7.45
N MET A 140 0.77 13.57 -6.96
CA MET A 140 1.16 14.76 -6.20
C MET A 140 1.88 14.39 -4.89
N LEU A 141 1.36 13.40 -4.18
CA LEU A 141 1.96 12.91 -2.94
C LEU A 141 3.33 12.27 -3.20
N ASN A 142 3.43 11.43 -4.24
CA ASN A 142 4.68 10.79 -4.64
C ASN A 142 5.75 11.85 -4.98
N ASP A 143 5.37 12.86 -5.75
CA ASP A 143 6.26 13.97 -6.11
C ASP A 143 6.73 14.75 -4.87
N ALA A 144 5.82 15.09 -3.96
CA ALA A 144 6.15 15.84 -2.75
C ALA A 144 7.12 15.07 -1.85
N ILE A 145 6.91 13.77 -1.68
CA ILE A 145 7.77 12.88 -0.87
C ILE A 145 9.14 12.73 -1.54
N ASN A 146 9.18 12.41 -2.84
CA ASN A 146 10.44 12.16 -3.55
C ASN A 146 11.31 13.42 -3.69
N LYS A 147 10.69 14.60 -3.76
CA LYS A 147 11.39 15.90 -3.77
C LYS A 147 11.79 16.38 -2.37
N GLY A 148 11.46 15.64 -1.31
CA GLY A 148 11.76 16.00 0.08
C GLY A 148 10.97 17.23 0.59
N SER A 149 9.91 17.63 -0.12
CA SER A 149 9.08 18.77 0.24
C SER A 149 7.96 18.40 1.23
N PHE A 150 7.66 17.11 1.36
CA PHE A 150 6.68 16.60 2.31
C PHE A 150 7.25 16.59 3.73
N GLN A 151 6.90 17.62 4.51
CA GLN A 151 7.38 17.87 5.86
C GLN A 151 6.19 18.07 6.81
N ILE A 152 6.16 17.30 7.90
CA ILE A 152 5.10 17.34 8.91
C ILE A 152 5.62 18.10 10.14
N PRO A 153 4.99 19.20 10.56
CA PRO A 153 5.34 19.86 11.82
C PRO A 153 4.90 18.99 13.01
N VAL A 154 5.75 18.84 14.02
CA VAL A 154 5.43 18.03 15.23
C VAL A 154 5.54 18.80 16.54
N ASP A 155 6.15 19.98 16.50
CA ASP A 155 6.11 20.94 17.60
C ASP A 155 5.72 22.31 17.05
N VAL A 156 4.45 22.67 17.26
CA VAL A 156 3.88 23.97 16.90
C VAL A 156 3.89 24.96 18.07
N THR A 157 4.30 24.51 19.26
CA THR A 157 4.35 25.36 20.46
C THR A 157 5.62 26.19 20.50
N ASN A 158 6.74 25.67 19.96
CA ASN A 158 7.98 26.41 19.81
C ASN A 158 8.06 27.08 18.42
N ILE A 159 7.41 28.24 18.29
CA ILE A 159 7.33 29.01 17.03
C ILE A 159 8.72 29.45 16.54
N GLN A 160 9.72 29.56 17.42
CA GLN A 160 11.08 29.97 17.07
C GLN A 160 11.89 28.85 16.40
N ASN A 161 11.65 27.59 16.77
CA ASN A 161 12.34 26.42 16.21
C ASN A 161 11.36 25.25 16.02
N PRO A 162 10.45 25.35 15.05
CA PRO A 162 9.51 24.26 14.75
C PRO A 162 10.29 23.01 14.30
N ILE A 163 9.92 21.86 14.87
CA ILE A 163 10.47 20.57 14.45
C ILE A 163 9.63 20.05 13.29
N PHE A 164 10.30 19.78 12.16
CA PHE A 164 9.68 19.16 11.00
C PHE A 164 10.22 17.74 10.80
N LEU A 165 9.31 16.80 10.61
CA LEU A 165 9.64 15.45 10.22
C LEU A 165 9.45 15.29 8.71
N THR A 166 10.52 14.91 8.02
CA THR A 166 10.51 14.76 6.56
C THR A 166 10.19 13.31 6.19
N ALA A 167 9.28 13.13 5.22
CA ALA A 167 9.03 11.80 4.66
C ALA A 167 10.26 11.27 3.91
N VAL A 168 10.50 9.96 4.01
CA VAL A 168 11.63 9.31 3.34
C VAL A 168 11.31 9.16 1.85
N PRO A 169 12.16 9.67 0.94
CA PRO A 169 11.96 9.53 -0.50
C PRO A 169 11.78 8.08 -0.93
N TYR A 170 10.95 7.85 -1.95
CA TYR A 170 10.67 6.55 -2.56
C TYR A 170 10.04 5.50 -1.63
N THR A 171 9.48 5.93 -0.49
CA THR A 171 8.79 5.03 0.45
C THR A 171 7.27 5.02 0.31
N LEU A 172 6.71 5.88 -0.57
CA LEU A 172 5.28 5.89 -0.81
C LEU A 172 4.86 4.59 -1.50
N SER A 173 3.96 3.87 -0.85
CA SER A 173 3.21 2.75 -1.42
C SER A 173 1.75 3.13 -1.49
N SER A 174 1.10 2.81 -2.61
CA SER A 174 -0.33 2.97 -2.76
C SER A 174 -0.99 1.64 -3.07
N SER A 175 -1.98 1.25 -2.28
CA SER A 175 -2.80 0.07 -2.54
C SER A 175 -4.25 0.49 -2.72
N GLN A 176 -4.94 -0.15 -3.65
CA GLN A 176 -6.41 -0.15 -3.63
C GLN A 176 -6.84 -0.77 -2.31
N TYR A 177 -7.82 -0.16 -1.65
CA TYR A 177 -8.26 -0.60 -0.32
C TYR A 177 -8.64 -2.09 -0.37
N GLN A 178 -7.86 -2.93 0.30
CA GLN A 178 -8.24 -4.32 0.57
C GLN A 178 -8.92 -4.31 1.93
N SER A 179 -10.21 -4.64 1.98
CA SER A 179 -10.85 -4.95 3.25
C SER A 179 -10.10 -6.12 3.88
N VAL A 180 -9.28 -5.85 4.89
CA VAL A 180 -8.81 -6.89 5.79
C VAL A 180 -9.92 -7.00 6.84
N PRO A 181 -10.81 -8.00 6.78
CA PRO A 181 -11.70 -8.23 7.91
C PRO A 181 -10.85 -8.39 9.17
N GLU A 182 -11.33 -7.89 10.29
CA GLU A 182 -10.65 -7.83 11.60
C GLU A 182 -10.13 -9.21 12.12
N TYR A 183 -10.42 -10.29 11.39
CA TYR A 183 -9.97 -11.67 11.61
C TYR A 183 -9.22 -12.29 10.42
N TYR A 184 -8.49 -11.52 9.62
CA TYR A 184 -7.67 -12.10 8.54
C TYR A 184 -6.38 -12.69 9.11
N VAL A 185 -6.41 -13.98 9.41
CA VAL A 185 -5.17 -14.77 9.52
C VAL A 185 -4.65 -14.93 8.11
N ALA A 186 -3.47 -14.36 7.82
CA ALA A 186 -2.82 -14.53 6.53
C ALA A 186 -2.80 -16.03 6.18
N PRO A 187 -3.31 -16.45 5.01
CA PRO A 187 -3.18 -17.83 4.59
C PRO A 187 -1.69 -18.17 4.63
N PRO A 188 -1.31 -19.31 5.24
CA PRO A 188 0.09 -19.72 5.31
C PRO A 188 0.69 -19.63 3.90
N PRO A 189 1.90 -19.09 3.75
CA PRO A 189 2.50 -18.86 2.44
C PRO A 189 2.38 -20.15 1.64
N ALA A 190 1.69 -20.06 0.49
CA ALA A 190 1.57 -21.18 -0.41
C ALA A 190 2.98 -21.70 -0.66
N LYS A 191 3.22 -22.97 -0.33
CA LYS A 191 4.50 -23.65 -0.57
C LYS A 191 4.70 -23.71 -2.09
N THR A 192 5.23 -22.65 -2.68
CA THR A 192 5.73 -22.68 -4.04
C THR A 192 6.89 -23.66 -4.02
N THR A 193 6.62 -24.86 -4.51
CA THR A 193 7.50 -26.01 -4.30
C THR A 193 8.80 -25.86 -5.10
N TYR A 194 8.88 -24.91 -6.03
CA TYR A 194 10.12 -24.51 -6.71
C TYR A 194 10.09 -23.02 -7.08
N SER A 195 11.18 -22.30 -6.80
CA SER A 195 11.39 -20.95 -7.33
C SER A 195 11.65 -21.00 -8.84
N ALA A 196 11.33 -19.93 -9.56
CA ALA A 196 11.62 -19.82 -11.00
C ALA A 196 13.11 -20.09 -11.31
N GLY A 197 14.00 -19.68 -10.40
CA GLY A 197 15.44 -19.97 -10.49
C GLY A 197 15.78 -21.46 -10.33
N GLN A 198 15.07 -22.20 -9.47
CA GLN A 198 15.27 -23.64 -9.29
C GLN A 198 14.81 -24.45 -10.51
N MET A 199 13.71 -24.03 -11.16
CA MET A 199 13.22 -24.67 -12.38
C MET A 199 14.14 -24.39 -13.59
N ALA A 200 14.69 -23.18 -13.70
CA ALA A 200 15.66 -22.84 -14.73
C ALA A 200 16.98 -23.62 -14.55
N GLY A 201 17.46 -23.77 -13.31
CA GLY A 201 18.66 -24.54 -13.00
C GLY A 201 18.55 -26.03 -13.35
N LEU A 202 17.39 -26.65 -13.09
CA LEU A 202 17.13 -28.04 -13.48
C LEU A 202 17.14 -28.22 -15.01
N GLY A 203 16.54 -27.28 -15.75
CA GLY A 203 16.52 -27.32 -17.22
C GLY A 203 17.91 -27.26 -17.84
N ILE A 204 18.75 -26.33 -17.36
CA ILE A 204 20.13 -26.19 -17.84
C ILE A 204 20.98 -27.41 -17.44
N GLY A 205 20.82 -27.91 -16.20
CA GLY A 205 21.54 -29.07 -15.72
C GLY A 205 21.27 -30.34 -16.52
N MET A 206 20.02 -30.61 -16.89
CA MET A 206 19.64 -31.76 -17.71
C MET A 206 20.25 -31.69 -19.13
N LEU A 207 20.32 -30.49 -19.72
CA LEU A 207 20.90 -30.29 -21.05
C LEU A 207 22.40 -30.57 -21.07
N VAL A 208 23.14 -30.05 -20.09
CA VAL A 208 24.59 -30.30 -19.98
C VAL A 208 24.89 -31.78 -19.76
N LEU A 209 24.08 -32.45 -18.94
CA LEU A 209 24.23 -33.88 -18.65
C LEU A 209 23.94 -34.74 -19.89
N ALA A 210 22.95 -34.37 -20.70
CA ALA A 210 22.70 -35.04 -21.98
C ALA A 210 23.87 -34.92 -22.95
N PHE A 211 24.45 -33.72 -23.10
CA PHE A 211 25.64 -33.53 -23.95
C PHE A 211 26.85 -34.33 -23.45
N ALA A 212 27.07 -34.40 -22.14
CA ALA A 212 28.16 -35.18 -21.57
C ALA A 212 27.98 -36.69 -21.84
N LEU A 213 26.76 -37.23 -21.69
CA LEU A 213 26.49 -38.64 -21.98
C LEU A 213 26.67 -38.98 -23.46
N VAL A 214 26.24 -38.12 -24.38
CA VAL A 214 26.46 -38.30 -25.82
C VAL A 214 27.96 -38.32 -26.13
N PHE A 215 28.73 -37.39 -25.56
CA PHE A 215 30.19 -37.35 -25.76
C PHE A 215 30.90 -38.60 -25.24
N VAL A 216 30.53 -39.09 -24.05
CA VAL A 216 31.07 -40.34 -23.50
C VAL A 216 30.68 -41.55 -24.36
N SER A 217 29.45 -41.62 -24.85
CA SER A 217 29.02 -42.71 -25.72
C SER A 217 29.77 -42.74 -27.07
N LEU A 218 30.02 -41.57 -27.67
CA LEU A 218 30.79 -41.45 -28.92
C LEU A 218 32.25 -41.85 -28.72
N THR A 219 32.89 -41.41 -27.64
CA THR A 219 34.29 -41.78 -27.34
C THR A 219 34.46 -43.28 -27.10
N VAL A 220 33.51 -43.93 -26.43
CA VAL A 220 33.50 -45.40 -26.28
C VAL A 220 33.28 -46.10 -27.62
N TYR A 221 32.36 -45.60 -28.46
CA TYR A 221 32.10 -46.16 -29.79
C TYR A 221 33.34 -46.11 -30.70
N PHE A 222 34.01 -44.96 -30.79
CA PHE A 222 35.22 -44.80 -31.59
C PHE A 222 36.40 -45.64 -31.05
N LYS A 223 36.53 -45.77 -29.73
CA LYS A 223 37.57 -46.62 -29.11
C LYS A 223 37.34 -48.10 -29.42
N LYS A 224 36.08 -48.54 -29.51
CA LYS A 224 35.73 -49.92 -29.89
C LYS A 224 36.01 -50.19 -31.38
N PHE A 225 35.78 -49.21 -32.26
CA PHE A 225 36.14 -49.32 -33.69
C PHE A 225 37.65 -49.40 -33.92
N HIS A 226 38.46 -48.64 -33.18
CA HIS A 226 39.93 -48.76 -33.26
C HIS A 226 40.47 -50.08 -32.70
N ALA A 227 39.81 -50.69 -31.71
CA ALA A 227 40.24 -51.97 -31.15
C ALA A 227 39.94 -53.19 -32.06
N THR A 228 39.12 -53.04 -33.09
CA THR A 228 38.73 -54.14 -33.99
C THR A 228 39.53 -54.18 -35.30
N GLY A 229 40.48 -53.24 -35.49
CA GLY A 229 41.27 -53.08 -36.72
C GLY A 229 42.64 -53.77 -36.76
N SER A 230 43.05 -54.49 -35.72
CA SER A 230 44.35 -55.21 -35.69
C SER A 230 44.15 -56.72 -35.76
N MET A 231 43.76 -57.25 -36.91
CA MET A 231 43.97 -58.66 -37.25
C MET A 231 45.28 -58.79 -38.06
N GLN A 232 46.26 -59.45 -37.46
CA GLN A 232 47.50 -59.92 -38.08
C GLN A 232 47.18 -60.83 -39.28
N SER A 233 47.75 -60.56 -40.46
CA SER A 233 48.02 -61.62 -41.43
C SER A 233 49.41 -62.21 -41.12
N SER A 234 49.41 -63.48 -40.70
CA SER A 234 50.64 -64.26 -40.53
C SER A 234 51.02 -64.77 -41.91
N VAL A 235 52.19 -64.36 -42.42
CA VAL A 235 52.80 -64.90 -43.63
C VAL A 235 53.41 -66.25 -43.26
N GLU A 236 52.81 -67.34 -43.74
CA GLU A 236 53.37 -68.68 -43.63
C GLU A 236 54.19 -68.98 -44.89
N ASN A 237 55.50 -69.14 -44.72
CA ASN A 237 56.38 -69.82 -45.66
C ASN A 237 57.48 -70.46 -44.82
N PRO A 238 57.71 -71.78 -44.94
CA PRO A 238 59.07 -72.14 -45.29
C PRO A 238 59.25 -73.41 -46.16
N THR A 239 60.31 -73.32 -46.96
CA THR A 239 61.33 -74.34 -47.28
C THR A 239 61.04 -75.47 -48.29
N TYR A 240 61.66 -75.26 -49.45
CA TYR A 240 62.35 -76.22 -50.33
C TYR A 240 63.06 -77.37 -49.59
N SER A 241 62.93 -78.60 -50.11
CA SER A 241 63.97 -79.64 -50.01
C SER A 241 64.26 -80.26 -51.37
N LYS A 242 65.57 -80.45 -51.61
CA LYS A 242 66.22 -81.25 -52.67
C LYS A 242 65.59 -82.65 -52.75
N GLU A 243 65.52 -83.34 -53.88
CA GLU A 243 66.54 -83.70 -54.88
C GLU A 243 65.95 -83.85 -56.29
#